data_AF-A0A081A2D0-F1
#
_entry.id   AF-A0A081A2D0-F1
#
_cell.length_a   1.000
_cell.length_b   1.000
_cell.length_c   1.000
_cell.angle_alpha   90.00
_cell.angle_beta   90.00
_cell.angle_gamma   90.00
#
_symmetry.space_group_name_H-M   'P 1'
#
loop_
_entity.id
_entity.type
_entity.pdbx_description
1 polymer ?
#
loop_
_entity_poly.entity_id
_entity_poly.type
_entity_poly.pdbx_seq_one_letter_code
_entity_poly.pdbx_strand_id
1 'polypeptide(L)'
;MEFLMRQDHADGIVTAITKRGDSPAHYAARYGAVRELETLLHRLVIMFGDLQTLNVENNPLNATNNEGSTCLYLAGLGRVNSIDHHEERDAIAQLLLQHGARLFRRDTIVICSRSGLSEQILLHDQARRGVATWVREIIERNNENTADDDDADGLDVRSSNVLLTELCAEWVATVVSLSSHSSAIAKECHPNWPDLAAVLHIVISAGYALEFMPLLLELPLLRSGLAAVLHRLERFSSFPRVHVLLLQLHTELSGALVEITGD
;
A
#
# COMPACT_ATOMS: atom_id res chain seq x y z
N MET A 1 16.65 -21.02 -5.23
CA MET A 1 17.83 -20.20 -4.80
C MET A 1 18.64 -20.85 -3.68
N GLU A 2 18.03 -21.73 -2.89
CA GLU A 2 18.64 -22.38 -1.70
C GLU A 2 20.04 -23.00 -1.94
N PHE A 3 20.27 -23.67 -3.08
CA PHE A 3 21.55 -24.32 -3.39
C PHE A 3 22.71 -23.33 -3.57
N LEU A 4 22.44 -22.13 -4.09
CA LEU A 4 23.48 -21.11 -4.33
C LEU A 4 23.89 -20.39 -3.04
N MET A 5 23.01 -20.30 -2.05
CA MET A 5 23.29 -19.63 -0.76
C MET A 5 24.03 -20.51 0.25
N ARG A 6 24.26 -21.80 -0.08
CA ARG A 6 24.99 -22.78 0.75
C ARG A 6 26.48 -22.90 0.41
N GLN A 7 26.99 -22.19 -0.60
CA GLN A 7 28.41 -22.24 -0.97
C GLN A 7 29.22 -21.09 -0.33
N ASP A 8 30.49 -21.34 0.01
CA ASP A 8 31.44 -20.40 0.65
C ASP A 8 31.81 -19.16 -0.19
N HIS A 9 31.16 -18.94 -1.34
CA HIS A 9 31.26 -17.71 -2.15
C HIS A 9 29.95 -16.90 -2.15
N ALA A 10 29.07 -17.15 -1.17
CA ALA A 10 27.74 -16.56 -1.06
C ALA A 10 27.74 -15.03 -0.93
N ASP A 11 28.80 -14.41 -0.43
CA ASP A 11 28.84 -12.95 -0.17
C ASP A 11 28.68 -12.13 -1.46
N GLY A 12 29.22 -12.63 -2.58
CA GLY A 12 29.04 -12.00 -3.90
C GLY A 12 27.64 -12.22 -4.49
N ILE A 13 26.92 -13.25 -4.05
CA ILE A 13 25.57 -13.58 -4.51
C ILE A 13 24.53 -12.72 -3.80
N VAL A 14 24.70 -12.47 -2.49
CA VAL A 14 23.77 -11.69 -1.66
C VAL A 14 23.72 -10.21 -2.08
N THR A 15 24.79 -9.72 -2.69
CA THR A 15 24.91 -8.33 -3.21
C THR A 15 24.67 -8.22 -4.71
N ALA A 16 24.41 -9.34 -5.41
CA ALA A 16 24.23 -9.34 -6.85
C ALA A 16 22.96 -8.57 -7.26
N ILE A 17 23.08 -7.74 -8.29
CA ILE A 17 21.95 -6.99 -8.87
C ILE A 17 21.69 -7.43 -10.30
N THR A 18 20.42 -7.52 -10.66
CA THR A 18 20.03 -7.78 -12.06
C THR A 18 20.08 -6.50 -12.89
N LYS A 19 19.86 -6.64 -14.21
CA LYS A 19 19.74 -5.49 -15.13
C LYS A 19 18.61 -4.52 -14.73
N ARG A 20 17.59 -5.00 -14.01
CA ARG A 20 16.49 -4.18 -13.48
C ARG A 20 16.81 -3.56 -12.12
N GLY A 21 18.00 -3.79 -11.57
CA GLY A 21 18.39 -3.35 -10.24
C GLY A 21 17.81 -4.19 -9.10
N ASP A 22 17.10 -5.28 -9.41
CA ASP A 22 16.57 -6.18 -8.39
C ASP A 22 17.72 -6.94 -7.70
N SER A 23 17.81 -6.84 -6.38
CA SER A 23 18.70 -7.63 -5.52
C SER A 23 18.11 -9.01 -5.22
N PRO A 24 18.84 -9.92 -4.54
CA PRO A 24 18.29 -11.23 -4.16
C PRO A 24 17.09 -11.10 -3.23
N ALA A 25 17.03 -10.04 -2.41
CA ALA A 25 15.88 -9.76 -1.55
C ALA A 25 14.64 -9.41 -2.38
N HIS A 26 14.77 -8.64 -3.46
CA HIS A 26 13.66 -8.35 -4.37
C HIS A 26 13.12 -9.62 -5.03
N TYR A 27 14.01 -10.50 -5.48
CA TYR A 27 13.61 -11.77 -6.10
C TYR A 27 12.97 -12.74 -5.11
N ALA A 28 13.58 -12.94 -3.93
CA ALA A 28 13.06 -13.81 -2.89
C ALA A 28 11.68 -13.32 -2.42
N ALA A 29 11.53 -12.02 -2.20
CA ALA A 29 10.27 -11.42 -1.79
C ALA A 29 9.14 -11.62 -2.82
N ARG A 30 9.48 -11.57 -4.12
CA ARG A 30 8.48 -11.64 -5.20
C ARG A 30 8.15 -13.06 -5.66
N TYR A 31 9.11 -13.97 -5.62
CA TYR A 31 9.03 -15.29 -6.26
C TYR A 31 9.50 -16.44 -5.38
N GLY A 32 10.15 -16.15 -4.25
CA GLY A 32 10.69 -17.18 -3.36
C GLY A 32 9.62 -17.73 -2.41
N ALA A 33 9.96 -18.84 -1.78
CA ALA A 33 9.23 -19.36 -0.62
C ALA A 33 9.73 -18.70 0.67
N VAL A 34 8.94 -18.73 1.74
CA VAL A 34 9.30 -18.18 3.06
C VAL A 34 10.68 -18.68 3.51
N ARG A 35 10.94 -19.99 3.38
CA ARG A 35 12.21 -20.62 3.77
C ARG A 35 13.44 -20.09 3.03
N GLU A 36 13.27 -19.75 1.75
CA GLU A 36 14.36 -19.18 0.95
C GLU A 36 14.67 -17.75 1.42
N LEU A 37 13.63 -16.98 1.77
CA LEU A 37 13.79 -15.65 2.33
C LEU A 37 14.43 -15.71 3.72
N GLU A 38 14.03 -16.63 4.59
CA GLU A 38 14.67 -16.84 5.91
C GLU A 38 16.17 -17.11 5.76
N THR A 39 16.54 -17.99 4.82
CA THR A 39 17.95 -18.32 4.54
C THR A 39 18.71 -17.08 4.08
N LEU A 40 18.12 -16.28 3.18
CA LEU A 40 18.71 -15.04 2.71
C LEU A 40 18.87 -14.01 3.84
N LEU A 41 17.84 -13.83 4.66
CA LEU A 41 17.87 -12.89 5.79
C LEU A 41 18.92 -13.29 6.82
N HIS A 42 19.06 -14.58 7.11
CA HIS A 42 20.12 -15.07 7.99
C HIS A 42 21.51 -14.70 7.46
N ARG A 43 21.75 -14.82 6.15
CA ARG A 43 23.00 -14.38 5.51
C ARG A 43 23.19 -12.87 5.57
N LEU A 44 22.14 -12.10 5.31
CA LEU A 44 22.18 -10.64 5.42
C LEU A 44 22.52 -10.19 6.85
N VAL A 45 21.94 -10.84 7.87
CA VAL A 45 22.25 -10.56 9.28
C VAL A 45 23.71 -10.89 9.61
N ILE A 46 24.25 -12.00 9.10
CA ILE A 46 25.67 -12.32 9.27
C ILE A 46 26.58 -11.25 8.64
N MET A 47 26.21 -10.73 7.47
CA MET A 47 27.02 -9.77 6.72
C MET A 47 26.92 -8.33 7.24
N PHE A 48 25.72 -7.88 7.61
CA PHE A 48 25.43 -6.48 7.94
C PHE A 48 25.11 -6.24 9.42
N GLY A 49 25.01 -7.29 10.23
CA GLY A 49 24.54 -7.21 11.61
C GLY A 49 23.01 -7.21 11.71
N ASP A 50 22.49 -6.83 12.87
CA ASP A 50 21.05 -6.77 13.09
C ASP A 50 20.40 -5.69 12.20
N LEU A 51 19.67 -6.15 11.17
CA LEU A 51 19.04 -5.31 10.16
C LEU A 51 18.02 -4.33 10.75
N GLN A 52 17.36 -4.67 11.88
CA GLN A 52 16.41 -3.76 12.52
C GLN A 52 17.10 -2.53 13.13
N THR A 53 18.35 -2.69 13.57
CA THR A 53 19.12 -1.62 14.23
C THR A 53 19.83 -0.71 13.24
N LEU A 54 19.93 -1.11 11.98
CA LEU A 54 20.52 -0.30 10.94
C LEU A 54 19.65 0.94 10.67
N ASN A 55 20.33 2.06 10.37
CA ASN A 55 19.64 3.21 9.81
C ASN A 55 18.83 2.79 8.58
N VAL A 56 17.62 3.35 8.44
CA VAL A 56 16.66 2.98 7.39
C VAL A 56 17.29 2.99 6.00
N GLU A 57 18.13 3.99 5.70
CA GLU A 57 18.81 4.16 4.41
C GLU A 57 19.92 3.14 4.16
N ASN A 58 20.49 2.57 5.22
CA ASN A 58 21.57 1.60 5.16
C ASN A 58 21.05 0.15 5.22
N ASN A 59 19.77 -0.05 5.55
CA ASN A 59 19.18 -1.38 5.58
C ASN A 59 19.01 -1.88 4.13
N PRO A 60 19.66 -2.99 3.73
CA PRO A 60 19.61 -3.50 2.36
C PRO A 60 18.22 -3.93 1.90
N LEU A 61 17.27 -4.18 2.82
CA LEU A 61 15.87 -4.47 2.50
C LEU A 61 15.09 -3.24 2.00
N ASN A 62 15.60 -2.03 2.29
CA ASN A 62 15.00 -0.76 1.86
C ASN A 62 15.64 -0.20 0.60
N ALA A 63 16.64 -0.88 0.05
CA ALA A 63 17.20 -0.54 -1.25
C ALA A 63 16.13 -0.71 -2.33
N THR A 64 16.07 0.22 -3.28
CA THR A 64 15.11 0.18 -4.38
C THR A 64 15.76 -0.29 -5.68
N ASN A 65 15.01 -1.03 -6.48
CA ASN A 65 15.40 -1.35 -7.86
C ASN A 65 15.31 -0.11 -8.78
N ASN A 66 15.55 -0.30 -10.09
CA ASN A 66 15.54 0.80 -11.07
C ASN A 66 14.14 1.43 -11.27
N GLU A 67 13.07 0.77 -10.79
CA GLU A 67 11.70 1.26 -10.81
C GLU A 67 11.30 1.94 -9.48
N GLY A 68 12.24 2.09 -8.55
CA GLY A 68 12.02 2.68 -7.24
C GLY A 68 11.26 1.78 -6.27
N SER A 69 11.13 0.47 -6.54
CA SER A 69 10.39 -0.47 -5.69
C SER A 69 11.32 -1.14 -4.69
N THR A 70 10.88 -1.27 -3.43
CA THR A 70 11.56 -2.08 -2.40
C THR A 70 11.18 -3.55 -2.51
N CYS A 71 11.89 -4.43 -1.80
CA CYS A 71 11.52 -5.85 -1.77
C CYS A 71 10.16 -6.09 -1.12
N LEU A 72 9.80 -5.33 -0.07
CA LEU A 72 8.49 -5.47 0.58
C LEU A 72 7.35 -5.03 -0.33
N TYR A 73 7.53 -3.95 -1.10
CA TYR A 73 6.54 -3.54 -2.11
C TYR A 73 6.34 -4.63 -3.18
N LEU A 74 7.45 -5.23 -3.65
CA LEU A 74 7.37 -6.31 -4.64
C LEU A 74 6.75 -7.60 -4.09
N ALA A 75 6.95 -7.94 -2.81
CA ALA A 75 6.21 -9.02 -2.17
C ALA A 75 4.71 -8.78 -2.25
N GLY A 76 4.28 -7.55 -1.95
CA GLY A 76 2.87 -7.18 -2.00
C GLY A 76 2.25 -7.15 -3.40
N LEU A 77 3.07 -7.11 -4.46
CA LEU A 77 2.61 -7.20 -5.86
C LEU A 77 2.86 -8.58 -6.48
N GLY A 78 3.28 -9.56 -5.69
CA GLY A 78 3.40 -10.95 -6.13
C GLY A 78 2.05 -11.45 -6.68
N ARG A 79 2.09 -12.24 -7.75
CA ARG A 79 0.86 -12.86 -8.27
C ARG A 79 0.39 -13.90 -7.27
N VAL A 80 -0.84 -13.76 -6.81
CA VAL A 80 -1.49 -14.74 -5.96
C VAL A 80 -2.60 -15.41 -6.74
N ASN A 81 -2.54 -16.73 -6.85
CA ASN A 81 -3.50 -17.54 -7.62
C ASN A 81 -4.30 -18.50 -6.71
N SER A 82 -4.04 -18.52 -5.40
CA SER A 82 -4.71 -19.38 -4.42
C SER A 82 -4.56 -18.83 -3.00
N ILE A 83 -5.34 -19.36 -2.06
CA ILE A 83 -5.27 -19.02 -0.63
C ILE A 83 -3.88 -19.36 -0.05
N ASP A 84 -3.30 -20.51 -0.37
CA ASP A 84 -1.95 -20.88 0.10
C ASP A 84 -0.88 -19.85 -0.32
N HIS A 85 -1.00 -19.31 -1.53
CA HIS A 85 -0.10 -18.26 -2.03
C HIS A 85 -0.30 -16.92 -1.30
N HIS A 86 -1.50 -16.64 -0.79
CA HIS A 86 -1.78 -15.47 0.03
C HIS A 86 -1.11 -15.58 1.40
N GLU A 87 -1.21 -16.74 2.05
CA GLU A 87 -0.58 -17.00 3.34
C GLU A 87 0.95 -16.96 3.24
N GLU A 88 1.52 -17.58 2.21
CA GLU A 88 2.96 -17.55 1.96
C GLU A 88 3.46 -16.10 1.74
N ARG A 89 2.74 -15.30 0.94
CA ARG A 89 3.09 -13.90 0.74
C ARG A 89 2.98 -13.09 2.02
N ASP A 90 1.92 -13.29 2.81
CA ASP A 90 1.70 -12.54 4.05
C ASP A 90 2.77 -12.93 5.09
N ALA A 91 3.22 -14.19 5.12
CA ALA A 91 4.36 -14.63 5.93
C ALA A 91 5.69 -14.00 5.46
N ILE A 92 5.95 -13.93 4.14
CA ILE A 92 7.09 -13.22 3.56
C ILE A 92 7.08 -11.75 3.98
N ALA A 93 5.92 -11.08 3.85
CA ALA A 93 5.77 -9.67 4.21
C ALA A 93 6.02 -9.44 5.70
N GLN A 94 5.46 -10.28 6.58
CA GLN A 94 5.70 -10.21 8.02
C GLN A 94 7.18 -10.41 8.36
N LEU A 95 7.84 -11.37 7.73
CA LEU A 95 9.25 -11.65 7.96
C LEU A 95 10.12 -10.44 7.53
N LEU A 96 9.85 -9.85 6.38
CA LEU A 96 10.54 -8.63 5.93
C LEU A 96 10.34 -7.45 6.91
N LEU A 97 9.11 -7.25 7.38
CA LEU A 97 8.79 -6.23 8.38
C LEU A 97 9.54 -6.44 9.69
N GLN A 98 9.64 -7.69 10.15
CA GLN A 98 10.45 -8.08 11.30
C GLN A 98 11.95 -7.87 11.09
N HIS A 99 12.42 -7.52 9.89
CA HIS A 99 13.81 -7.14 9.65
C HIS A 99 13.96 -5.67 9.23
N GLY A 100 12.93 -4.85 9.47
CA GLY A 100 12.96 -3.40 9.24
C GLY A 100 12.75 -2.99 7.79
N ALA A 101 12.21 -3.87 6.95
CA ALA A 101 11.83 -3.53 5.58
C ALA A 101 10.66 -2.53 5.56
N ARG A 102 10.60 -1.71 4.52
CA ARG A 102 9.58 -0.69 4.28
C ARG A 102 8.97 -0.85 2.90
N LEU A 103 7.72 -0.45 2.76
CA LEU A 103 7.02 -0.42 1.47
C LEU A 103 7.59 0.68 0.59
N PHE A 104 7.81 1.85 1.15
CA PHE A 104 8.29 3.01 0.40
C PHE A 104 9.55 3.61 1.03
N ARG A 105 10.31 4.33 0.22
CA ARG A 105 11.29 5.28 0.75
C ARG A 105 10.50 6.45 1.36
N ARG A 106 10.99 7.00 2.48
CA ARG A 106 10.26 8.02 3.25
C ARG A 106 9.80 9.21 2.39
N ASP A 107 10.66 9.63 1.47
CA ASP A 107 10.46 10.77 0.59
C ASP A 107 9.52 10.51 -0.60
N THR A 108 9.09 9.27 -0.81
CA THR A 108 8.35 8.87 -2.01
C THR A 108 6.91 8.48 -1.78
N ILE A 109 6.38 8.48 -0.55
CA ILE A 109 5.02 7.99 -0.30
C ILE A 109 3.93 9.05 -0.61
N VAL A 110 4.25 10.33 -0.39
CA VAL A 110 3.35 11.47 -0.58
C VAL A 110 4.06 12.57 -1.40
N ILE A 111 3.31 13.18 -2.30
CA ILE A 111 3.71 14.37 -3.08
C ILE A 111 2.97 15.58 -2.49
N CYS A 112 3.72 16.51 -1.92
CA CYS A 112 3.21 17.80 -1.47
C CYS A 112 3.49 18.88 -2.54
N SER A 113 2.57 19.83 -2.70
CA SER A 113 2.83 21.00 -3.54
C SER A 113 3.92 21.88 -2.92
N ARG A 114 4.86 22.37 -3.74
CA ARG A 114 6.07 23.11 -3.32
C ARG A 114 5.82 24.47 -2.69
N SER A 115 4.58 24.96 -2.72
CA SER A 115 4.21 26.14 -1.94
C SER A 115 3.97 25.70 -0.51
N GLY A 116 4.82 26.14 0.44
CA GLY A 116 4.74 25.78 1.87
C GLY A 116 3.42 26.13 2.58
N LEU A 117 2.44 26.66 1.86
CA LEU A 117 1.07 26.96 2.29
C LEU A 117 0.02 25.99 1.73
N SER A 118 0.43 25.00 0.93
CA SER A 118 -0.52 24.09 0.28
C SER A 118 -0.99 23.01 1.23
N GLU A 119 -2.27 23.07 1.59
CA GLU A 119 -2.99 22.00 2.29
C GLU A 119 -3.19 20.75 1.42
N GLN A 120 -2.78 20.77 0.15
CA GLN A 120 -3.02 19.67 -0.79
C GLN A 120 -1.92 18.60 -0.73
N ILE A 121 -2.37 17.34 -0.67
CA ILE A 121 -1.57 16.12 -0.66
C ILE A 121 -2.01 15.23 -1.81
N LEU A 122 -1.05 14.70 -2.57
CA LEU A 122 -1.29 13.62 -3.53
C LEU A 122 -0.48 12.39 -3.10
N LEU A 123 -1.06 11.20 -3.19
CA LEU A 123 -0.28 9.98 -2.99
C LEU A 123 0.65 9.75 -4.18
N HIS A 124 1.85 9.23 -3.93
CA HIS A 124 2.72 8.82 -5.02
C HIS A 124 2.13 7.64 -5.80
N ASP A 125 2.46 7.55 -7.08
CA ASP A 125 1.91 6.58 -8.03
C ASP A 125 2.07 5.12 -7.58
N GLN A 126 3.19 4.76 -6.95
CA GLN A 126 3.37 3.43 -6.36
C GLN A 126 2.43 3.16 -5.17
N ALA A 127 2.20 4.16 -4.31
CA ALA A 127 1.29 4.03 -3.18
C ALA A 127 -0.15 3.89 -3.67
N ARG A 128 -0.56 4.67 -4.68
CA ARG A 128 -1.88 4.53 -5.33
C ARG A 128 -2.09 3.14 -5.91
N ARG A 129 -1.11 2.63 -6.67
CA ARG A 129 -1.15 1.25 -7.17
C ARG A 129 -1.23 0.20 -6.06
N GLY A 130 -0.46 0.37 -4.99
CA GLY A 130 -0.49 -0.52 -3.83
C GLY A 130 -1.89 -0.58 -3.22
N VAL A 131 -2.47 0.57 -2.89
CA VAL A 131 -3.84 0.67 -2.34
C VAL A 131 -4.85 0.03 -3.29
N ALA A 132 -4.84 0.39 -4.58
CA ALA A 132 -5.81 -0.14 -5.54
C ALA A 132 -5.71 -1.66 -5.72
N THR A 133 -4.51 -2.23 -5.64
CA THR A 133 -4.29 -3.68 -5.73
C THR A 133 -4.78 -4.38 -4.46
N TRP A 134 -4.35 -3.92 -3.28
CA TRP A 134 -4.64 -4.61 -2.02
C TRP A 134 -6.08 -4.44 -1.54
N VAL A 135 -6.73 -3.31 -1.85
CA VAL A 135 -8.17 -3.14 -1.59
C VAL A 135 -8.98 -4.12 -2.43
N ARG A 136 -8.66 -4.25 -3.72
CA ARG A 136 -9.32 -5.21 -4.60
C ARG A 136 -9.13 -6.64 -4.09
N GLU A 137 -7.91 -6.96 -3.69
CA GLU A 137 -7.58 -8.26 -3.15
C GLU A 137 -8.38 -8.64 -1.90
N ILE A 138 -8.61 -7.72 -0.96
CA ILE A 138 -9.49 -7.98 0.20
C ILE A 138 -10.88 -8.38 -0.27
N ILE A 139 -11.45 -7.66 -1.24
CA ILE A 139 -12.79 -7.91 -1.74
C ILE A 139 -12.86 -9.25 -2.51
N GLU A 140 -11.87 -9.54 -3.34
CA GLU A 140 -11.79 -10.81 -4.09
C GLU A 140 -11.66 -12.01 -3.16
N ARG A 141 -10.72 -11.97 -2.19
CA ARG A 141 -10.54 -13.02 -1.16
C ARG A 141 -11.82 -13.30 -0.38
N ASN A 142 -12.58 -12.26 -0.06
CA ASN A 142 -13.83 -12.38 0.68
C ASN A 142 -14.94 -13.02 -0.17
N ASN A 143 -14.99 -12.72 -1.47
CA ASN A 143 -15.98 -13.31 -2.38
C ASN A 143 -15.67 -14.78 -2.70
N GLU A 144 -14.38 -15.16 -2.82
CA GLU A 144 -13.98 -16.55 -3.07
C GLU A 144 -14.42 -17.49 -1.93
N ASN A 145 -14.31 -17.06 -0.68
CA ASN A 145 -14.70 -17.88 0.48
C ASN A 145 -16.23 -18.09 0.57
N THR A 146 -17.05 -17.14 0.08
CA THR A 146 -18.52 -17.28 0.11
C THR A 146 -19.10 -18.32 -0.85
N ALA A 147 -18.28 -18.91 -1.74
CA ALA A 147 -18.74 -19.94 -2.66
C ALA A 147 -18.88 -21.32 -1.98
N ASP A 148 -18.23 -21.54 -0.83
CA ASP A 148 -18.04 -22.87 -0.26
C ASP A 148 -18.67 -23.11 1.14
N ASP A 149 -19.17 -22.10 1.89
CA ASP A 149 -19.75 -22.33 3.24
C ASP A 149 -20.99 -21.45 3.59
N ASP A 150 -21.94 -22.05 4.32
CA ASP A 150 -23.24 -21.51 4.74
C ASP A 150 -23.13 -20.40 5.84
N ASP A 151 -23.85 -19.30 5.61
CA ASP A 151 -24.27 -18.20 6.53
C ASP A 151 -23.22 -17.36 7.30
N ALA A 152 -22.05 -17.86 7.69
CA ALA A 152 -21.07 -17.07 8.47
C ALA A 152 -20.24 -16.11 7.60
N ASP A 153 -19.77 -16.56 6.44
CA ASP A 153 -18.90 -15.78 5.55
C ASP A 153 -19.61 -14.60 4.88
N GLY A 154 -20.94 -14.68 4.74
CA GLY A 154 -21.76 -13.57 4.23
C GLY A 154 -21.74 -12.31 5.11
N LEU A 155 -21.47 -12.45 6.41
CA LEU A 155 -21.32 -11.31 7.34
C LEU A 155 -19.99 -10.58 7.14
N ASP A 156 -18.92 -11.30 6.84
CA ASP A 156 -17.59 -10.75 6.61
C ASP A 156 -17.52 -9.95 5.30
N VAL A 157 -18.15 -10.45 4.23
CA VAL A 157 -18.26 -9.73 2.95
C VAL A 157 -19.05 -8.44 3.09
N ARG A 158 -20.23 -8.51 3.74
CA ARG A 158 -21.07 -7.31 3.98
C ARG A 158 -20.31 -6.29 4.81
N SER A 159 -19.60 -6.73 5.84
CA SER A 159 -18.83 -5.82 6.70
C SER A 159 -17.67 -5.17 5.96
N SER A 160 -16.97 -5.91 5.10
CA SER A 160 -15.87 -5.37 4.28
C SER A 160 -16.36 -4.32 3.28
N ASN A 161 -17.49 -4.58 2.61
CA ASN A 161 -18.09 -3.61 1.69
C ASN A 161 -18.55 -2.33 2.42
N VAL A 162 -19.09 -2.46 3.63
CA VAL A 162 -19.45 -1.32 4.48
C VAL A 162 -18.19 -0.51 4.85
N LEU A 163 -17.12 -1.18 5.30
CA LEU A 163 -15.87 -0.50 5.66
C LEU A 163 -15.20 0.17 4.45
N LEU A 164 -15.24 -0.45 3.27
CA LEU A 164 -14.76 0.16 2.03
C LEU A 164 -15.59 1.40 1.66
N THR A 165 -16.92 1.30 1.79
CA THR A 165 -17.83 2.44 1.55
C THR A 165 -17.53 3.59 2.51
N GLU A 166 -17.32 3.30 3.80
CA GLU A 166 -16.93 4.30 4.79
C GLU A 166 -15.58 4.95 4.45
N LEU A 167 -14.57 4.14 4.07
CA LEU A 167 -13.26 4.62 3.65
C LEU A 167 -13.37 5.54 2.44
N CYS A 168 -14.06 5.13 1.39
CA CYS A 168 -14.23 5.92 0.16
C CYS A 168 -15.06 7.19 0.42
N ALA A 169 -16.09 7.13 1.27
CA ALA A 169 -16.88 8.31 1.63
C ALA A 169 -16.03 9.33 2.40
N GLU A 170 -15.23 8.89 3.36
CA GLU A 170 -14.28 9.75 4.06
C GLU A 170 -13.28 10.34 3.07
N TRP A 171 -12.76 9.53 2.14
CA TRP A 171 -11.86 10.00 1.09
C TRP A 171 -12.47 11.15 0.28
N VAL A 172 -13.72 11.00 -0.18
CA VAL A 172 -14.43 12.06 -0.90
C VAL A 172 -14.60 13.33 -0.07
N ALA A 173 -14.91 13.20 1.22
CA ALA A 173 -15.03 14.35 2.11
C ALA A 173 -13.70 15.12 2.27
N THR A 174 -12.57 14.43 2.07
CA THR A 174 -11.23 15.04 2.10
C THR A 174 -10.72 15.53 0.75
N VAL A 175 -11.41 15.25 -0.36
CA VAL A 175 -11.00 15.78 -1.67
C VAL A 175 -11.08 17.30 -1.65
N VAL A 176 -10.01 17.95 -2.09
CA VAL A 176 -9.99 19.41 -2.28
C VAL A 176 -11.15 19.74 -3.20
N SER A 177 -12.16 20.45 -2.69
CA SER A 177 -13.35 20.80 -3.47
C SER A 177 -12.92 21.58 -4.71
N LEU A 178 -12.91 20.91 -5.86
CA LEU A 178 -12.60 21.52 -7.17
C LEU A 178 -13.56 22.67 -7.50
N SER A 179 -14.69 22.73 -6.80
CA SER A 179 -15.76 23.73 -6.89
C SER A 179 -15.44 25.09 -6.25
N SER A 180 -14.45 25.19 -5.35
CA SER A 180 -14.13 26.46 -4.66
C SER A 180 -13.09 27.31 -5.40
N HIS A 181 -12.23 26.70 -6.22
CA HIS A 181 -11.18 27.39 -6.98
C HIS A 181 -11.43 27.44 -8.49
N SER A 182 -12.48 26.78 -8.97
CA SER A 182 -12.93 26.97 -10.34
C SER A 182 -13.38 28.43 -10.52
N SER A 183 -12.54 29.20 -11.21
CA SER A 183 -12.80 30.58 -11.62
C SER A 183 -14.25 30.78 -12.07
N ALA A 184 -14.79 31.98 -11.84
CA ALA A 184 -16.12 32.41 -12.27
C ALA A 184 -16.48 32.02 -13.72
N ILE A 185 -15.47 31.81 -14.57
CA ILE A 185 -15.57 31.42 -15.98
C ILE A 185 -16.16 30.00 -16.17
N ALA A 186 -15.86 29.02 -15.31
CA ALA A 186 -16.43 27.66 -15.48
C ALA A 186 -17.88 27.55 -14.98
N LYS A 187 -18.25 28.39 -13.99
CA LYS A 187 -19.64 28.51 -13.53
C LYS A 187 -20.56 29.14 -14.59
N GLU A 188 -20.01 29.96 -15.49
CA GLU A 188 -20.76 30.54 -16.62
C GLU A 188 -21.07 29.53 -17.73
N CYS A 189 -20.18 28.57 -18.00
CA CYS A 189 -20.39 27.60 -19.09
C CYS A 189 -21.28 26.40 -18.72
N HIS A 190 -21.31 25.97 -17.46
CA HIS A 190 -22.08 24.79 -17.03
C HIS A 190 -22.72 24.96 -15.63
N PRO A 191 -23.85 25.67 -15.53
CA PRO A 191 -24.51 25.97 -14.25
C PRO A 191 -25.15 24.76 -13.55
N ASN A 192 -25.25 23.61 -14.23
CA ASN A 192 -25.98 22.42 -13.77
C ASN A 192 -25.09 21.18 -13.53
N TRP A 193 -23.77 21.29 -13.57
CA TRP A 193 -22.93 20.13 -13.28
C TRP A 193 -23.04 19.81 -11.77
N PRO A 194 -23.48 18.60 -11.39
CA PRO A 194 -23.53 18.22 -9.98
C PRO A 194 -22.12 18.28 -9.39
N ASP A 195 -22.01 18.76 -8.16
CA ASP A 195 -20.74 18.78 -7.43
C ASP A 195 -20.11 17.39 -7.50
N LEU A 196 -18.87 17.29 -7.99
CA LEU A 196 -18.22 16.00 -8.22
C LEU A 196 -18.19 15.18 -6.94
N ALA A 197 -17.99 15.83 -5.78
CA ALA A 197 -18.05 15.20 -4.48
C ALA A 197 -19.43 14.57 -4.21
N ALA A 198 -20.52 15.27 -4.54
CA ALA A 198 -21.88 14.75 -4.40
C ALA A 198 -22.12 13.53 -5.31
N VAL A 199 -21.66 13.57 -6.56
CA VAL A 199 -21.76 12.41 -7.48
C VAL A 199 -20.98 11.22 -6.92
N LEU A 200 -19.73 11.46 -6.49
CA LEU A 200 -18.88 10.42 -5.91
C LEU A 200 -19.51 9.80 -4.66
N HIS A 201 -20.05 10.61 -3.75
CA HIS A 201 -20.77 10.12 -2.58
C HIS A 201 -21.98 9.24 -2.95
N ILE A 202 -22.75 9.63 -3.96
CA ILE A 202 -23.91 8.84 -4.41
C ILE A 202 -23.45 7.48 -4.97
N VAL A 203 -22.46 7.45 -5.86
CA VAL A 203 -22.01 6.18 -6.46
C VAL A 203 -21.33 5.26 -5.45
N ILE A 204 -20.54 5.81 -4.52
CA ILE A 204 -19.94 5.04 -3.42
C ILE A 204 -21.03 4.44 -2.54
N SER A 205 -22.02 5.25 -2.16
CA SER A 205 -23.15 4.81 -1.33
C SER A 205 -24.06 3.79 -2.05
N ALA A 206 -24.08 3.80 -3.39
CA ALA A 206 -24.76 2.82 -4.21
C ALA A 206 -24.00 1.49 -4.35
N GLY A 207 -22.83 1.36 -3.72
CA GLY A 207 -22.03 0.12 -3.70
C GLY A 207 -20.90 0.08 -4.73
N TYR A 208 -20.65 1.16 -5.47
CA TYR A 208 -19.59 1.22 -6.50
C TYR A 208 -18.22 1.70 -5.95
N ALA A 209 -17.96 1.47 -4.65
CA ALA A 209 -16.77 2.01 -4.00
C ALA A 209 -15.46 1.47 -4.62
N LEU A 210 -15.42 0.17 -4.95
CA LEU A 210 -14.24 -0.48 -5.52
C LEU A 210 -13.92 0.03 -6.94
N GLU A 211 -14.95 0.21 -7.76
CA GLU A 211 -14.84 0.65 -9.16
C GLU A 211 -14.34 2.09 -9.26
N PHE A 212 -14.74 2.95 -8.31
CA PHE A 212 -14.33 4.35 -8.27
C PHE A 212 -13.05 4.59 -7.46
N MET A 213 -12.54 3.60 -6.72
CA MET A 213 -11.31 3.73 -5.93
C MET A 213 -10.10 4.24 -6.74
N PRO A 214 -9.82 3.77 -7.97
CA PRO A 214 -8.72 4.30 -8.78
C PRO A 214 -8.86 5.80 -9.07
N LEU A 215 -10.09 6.28 -9.28
CA LEU A 215 -10.34 7.71 -9.49
C LEU A 215 -10.08 8.50 -8.20
N LEU A 216 -10.58 8.01 -7.05
CA LEU A 216 -10.39 8.66 -5.76
C LEU A 216 -8.91 8.85 -5.40
N LEU A 217 -8.09 7.84 -5.70
CA LEU A 217 -6.66 7.86 -5.45
C LEU A 217 -5.91 8.93 -6.26
N GLU A 218 -6.41 9.31 -7.44
CA GLU A 218 -5.82 10.36 -8.30
C GLU A 218 -6.23 11.78 -7.87
N LEU A 219 -7.21 11.93 -6.97
CA LEU A 219 -7.69 13.24 -6.53
C LEU A 219 -6.80 13.81 -5.42
N PRO A 220 -6.53 15.13 -5.43
CA PRO A 220 -5.79 15.79 -4.36
C PRO A 220 -6.62 15.83 -3.07
N LEU A 221 -5.98 15.55 -1.95
CA LEU A 221 -6.57 15.49 -0.62
C LEU A 221 -6.19 16.71 0.22
N LEU A 222 -7.11 17.14 1.07
CA LEU A 222 -6.85 18.10 2.13
C LEU A 222 -6.09 17.41 3.26
N ARG A 223 -4.93 17.97 3.61
CA ARG A 223 -4.08 17.52 4.71
C ARG A 223 -4.83 17.42 6.02
N SER A 224 -5.70 18.38 6.30
CA SER A 224 -6.53 18.43 7.52
C SER A 224 -7.48 17.24 7.65
N GLY A 225 -7.93 16.66 6.54
CA GLY A 225 -8.80 15.49 6.52
C GLY A 225 -8.07 14.15 6.49
N LEU A 226 -6.78 14.13 6.12
CA LEU A 226 -6.06 12.88 5.85
C LEU A 226 -6.01 11.94 7.07
N ALA A 227 -5.95 12.47 8.28
CA ALA A 227 -5.96 11.66 9.50
C ALA A 227 -7.25 10.80 9.62
N ALA A 228 -8.40 11.34 9.22
CA ALA A 228 -9.66 10.60 9.25
C ALA A 228 -9.68 9.47 8.21
N VAL A 229 -9.15 9.73 7.01
CA VAL A 229 -8.98 8.72 5.96
C VAL A 229 -8.04 7.60 6.43
N LEU A 230 -6.92 7.95 7.06
CA LEU A 230 -5.96 6.98 7.58
C LEU A 230 -6.57 6.10 8.68
N HIS A 231 -7.37 6.67 9.57
CA HIS A 231 -8.11 5.91 10.57
C HIS A 231 -9.12 4.93 9.92
N ARG A 232 -9.82 5.34 8.86
CA ARG A 232 -10.70 4.41 8.10
C ARG A 232 -9.91 3.32 7.39
N LEU A 233 -8.73 3.65 6.85
CA LEU A 233 -7.84 2.71 6.19
C LEU A 233 -7.33 1.66 7.17
N GLU A 234 -6.90 2.06 8.37
CA GLU A 234 -6.48 1.16 9.44
C GLU A 234 -7.60 0.17 9.77
N ARG A 235 -8.82 0.68 9.99
CA ARG A 235 -9.99 -0.15 10.33
C ARG A 235 -10.34 -1.13 9.22
N PHE A 236 -10.35 -0.67 7.96
CA PHE A 236 -10.58 -1.52 6.79
C PHE A 236 -9.47 -2.58 6.63
N SER A 237 -8.22 -2.22 6.90
CA SER A 237 -7.09 -3.15 6.80
C SER A 237 -7.03 -4.17 7.94
N SER A 238 -7.74 -3.93 9.04
CA SER A 238 -7.71 -4.78 10.24
C SER A 238 -8.89 -5.74 10.35
N PHE A 239 -9.98 -5.49 9.60
CA PHE A 239 -11.23 -6.23 9.72
C PHE A 239 -11.83 -6.53 8.34
N PRO A 240 -12.39 -7.73 8.10
CA PRO A 240 -12.55 -8.86 9.04
C PRO A 240 -11.25 -9.64 9.29
N ARG A 241 -10.31 -9.59 8.34
CA ARG A 241 -8.98 -10.21 8.44
C ARG A 241 -7.91 -9.15 8.24
N VAL A 242 -6.79 -9.29 8.95
CA VAL A 242 -5.69 -8.33 8.88
C VAL A 242 -4.97 -8.43 7.54
N HIS A 243 -4.90 -7.33 6.81
CA HIS A 243 -4.12 -7.20 5.58
C HIS A 243 -2.80 -6.47 5.86
N VAL A 244 -1.75 -7.25 6.10
CA VAL A 244 -0.41 -6.81 6.54
C VAL A 244 0.13 -5.61 5.74
N LEU A 245 0.02 -5.65 4.41
CA LEU A 245 0.58 -4.61 3.54
C LEU A 245 -0.22 -3.30 3.58
N LEU A 246 -1.54 -3.36 3.76
CA LEU A 246 -2.36 -2.16 3.86
C LEU A 246 -2.17 -1.50 5.23
N LEU A 247 -2.03 -2.31 6.28
CA LEU A 247 -1.72 -1.82 7.62
C LEU A 247 -0.31 -1.19 7.68
N GLN A 248 0.67 -1.77 7.00
CA GLN A 248 1.98 -1.16 6.85
C GLN A 248 1.92 0.15 6.05
N LEU A 249 1.14 0.20 4.96
CA LEU A 249 0.96 1.43 4.20
C LEU A 249 0.30 2.52 5.05
N HIS A 250 -0.69 2.17 5.86
CA HIS A 250 -1.26 3.09 6.86
C HIS A 250 -0.17 3.61 7.81
N THR A 251 0.67 2.73 8.34
CA THR A 251 1.76 3.11 9.26
C THR A 251 2.74 4.09 8.62
N GLU A 252 3.17 3.82 7.38
CA GLU A 252 4.10 4.69 6.66
C GLU A 252 3.47 6.03 6.24
N LEU A 253 2.19 6.05 5.85
CA LEU A 253 1.47 7.28 5.54
C LEU A 253 1.24 8.15 6.79
N SER A 254 0.87 7.54 7.91
CA SER A 254 0.72 8.22 9.20
C SER A 254 2.05 8.84 9.64
N GLY A 255 3.16 8.10 9.48
CA GLY A 255 4.51 8.63 9.73
C GLY A 255 4.85 9.84 8.85
N ALA A 256 4.59 9.74 7.55
CA ALA A 256 4.84 10.84 6.61
C ALA A 256 3.98 12.07 6.90
N LEU A 257 2.71 11.89 7.31
CA LEU A 257 1.84 13.00 7.69
C LEU A 257 2.37 13.74 8.92
N VAL A 258 2.85 13.01 9.93
CA VAL A 258 3.45 13.62 11.13
C VAL A 258 4.67 14.47 10.75
N GLU A 259 5.57 13.95 9.92
CA GLU A 259 6.75 14.67 9.43
C GLU A 259 6.33 15.97 8.69
N ILE A 260 5.30 15.90 7.83
CA ILE A 260 4.77 17.07 7.11
C ILE A 260 4.12 18.13 8.04
N THR A 261 3.61 17.73 9.21
CA THR A 261 2.98 18.64 10.19
C THR A 261 3.93 19.14 11.27
N GLY A 262 5.10 18.52 11.42
CA GLY A 262 6.07 18.83 12.47
C GLY A 262 7.13 19.87 12.10
N ASP A 263 7.19 20.26 10.82
CA ASP A 263 8.01 21.34 10.26
C ASP A 263 7.25 22.68 10.19
#